data_AF-A0A9E1GM10-F1
#
_entry.id   AF-A0A9E1GM10-F1
#
_cell.length_a   1.000
_cell.length_b   1.000
_cell.length_c   1.000
_cell.angle_alpha   90.00
_cell.angle_beta   90.00
_cell.angle_gamma   90.00
#
_symmetry.space_group_name_H-M   'P 1'
#
loop_
_entity.id
_entity.type
_entity.pdbx_description
1 polymer ?
#
loop_
_entity_poly.entity_id
_entity_poly.type
_entity_poly.pdbx_seq_one_letter_code
_entity_poly.pdbx_strand_id
1 'polypeptide(L)'
;MTHATIFVYGYIFGILKNAAPDSLTANDFERCAMSPTTETARIITKMHNLRKITPDIDRKIAAAFSQITEFDEQDAHRMQPVELQSSWQRGYYAALAGTPLNSWGDISAARKAKGMSQAQLADSLGVTQAYISAVENGTRNASDEMTAKAKALLGV
;
A
#
# COMPACT_ATOMS: atom_id res chain seq x y z
N MET A 1 -5.69 -12.62 -6.40
CA MET A 1 -5.20 -11.35 -5.82
C MET A 1 -3.75 -11.15 -6.24
N THR A 2 -3.36 -9.91 -6.59
CA THR A 2 -2.00 -9.58 -7.03
C THR A 2 -1.07 -9.26 -5.86
N HIS A 3 0.25 -9.32 -6.06
CA HIS A 3 1.23 -8.87 -5.05
C HIS A 3 0.98 -7.43 -4.57
N ALA A 4 0.48 -6.54 -5.43
CA ALA A 4 0.19 -5.15 -5.11
C ALA A 4 -1.04 -5.02 -4.20
N THR A 5 -2.15 -5.67 -4.55
CA THR A 5 -3.37 -5.72 -3.72
C THR A 5 -3.06 -6.25 -2.32
N ILE A 6 -2.30 -7.34 -2.26
CA ILE A 6 -1.89 -7.97 -1.01
C ILE A 6 -1.00 -7.06 -0.16
N PHE A 7 -0.07 -6.35 -0.78
CA PHE A 7 0.76 -5.35 -0.10
C PHE A 7 -0.11 -4.29 0.58
N VAL A 8 -1.15 -3.79 -0.11
CA VAL A 8 -2.07 -2.80 0.45
C VAL A 8 -2.81 -3.34 1.67
N TYR A 9 -3.28 -4.59 1.65
CA TYR A 9 -3.90 -5.20 2.84
C TYR A 9 -2.95 -5.28 4.03
N GLY A 10 -1.68 -5.64 3.80
CA GLY A 10 -0.67 -5.62 4.84
C GLY A 10 -0.43 -4.22 5.40
N TYR A 11 -0.39 -3.23 4.51
CA TYR A 11 -0.24 -1.83 4.87
C TYR A 11 -1.40 -1.33 5.76
N ILE A 12 -2.64 -1.70 5.44
CA ILE A 12 -3.83 -1.39 6.25
C ILE A 12 -3.69 -1.98 7.65
N PHE A 13 -3.26 -3.23 7.77
CA PHE A 13 -3.02 -3.84 9.08
C PHE A 13 -1.95 -3.08 9.88
N GLY A 14 -0.89 -2.61 9.22
CA GLY A 14 0.14 -1.79 9.86
C GLY A 14 -0.38 -0.43 10.34
N ILE A 15 -1.25 0.25 9.59
CA ILE A 15 -1.95 1.47 10.05
C ILE A 15 -2.70 1.17 11.36
N LEU A 16 -3.45 0.08 11.39
CA LEU A 16 -4.25 -0.32 12.55
C LEU A 16 -3.37 -0.71 13.75
N LYS A 17 -2.24 -1.39 13.51
CA LYS A 17 -1.27 -1.73 14.55
C LYS A 17 -0.63 -0.50 15.18
N ASN A 18 -0.25 0.50 14.37
CA ASN A 18 0.25 1.78 14.87
C ASN A 18 -0.81 2.54 15.69
N ALA A 19 -2.08 2.49 15.27
CA ALA A 19 -3.18 3.16 15.97
C ALA A 19 -3.54 2.49 17.31
N ALA A 20 -3.37 1.17 17.44
CA ALA A 20 -3.61 0.45 18.68
C ALA A 20 -2.64 -0.74 18.86
N PRO A 21 -1.41 -0.47 19.32
CA PRO A 21 -0.36 -1.49 19.46
C PRO A 21 -0.80 -2.69 20.30
N ASP A 22 -1.55 -2.46 21.38
CA ASP A 22 -1.93 -3.53 22.31
C ASP A 22 -3.22 -4.26 21.92
N SER A 23 -3.93 -3.80 20.88
CA SER A 23 -5.23 -4.36 20.48
C SER A 23 -5.12 -5.50 19.46
N LEU A 24 -3.96 -5.64 18.80
CA LEU A 24 -3.71 -6.64 17.77
C LEU A 24 -2.62 -7.63 18.19
N THR A 25 -2.97 -8.92 18.15
CA THR A 25 -2.15 -10.04 18.61
C THR A 25 -1.29 -10.65 17.50
N ALA A 26 -0.35 -11.54 17.86
CA ALA A 26 0.41 -12.33 16.88
C ALA A 26 -0.50 -13.22 16.01
N ASN A 27 -1.53 -13.82 16.60
CA ASN A 27 -2.52 -14.61 15.86
C ASN A 27 -3.36 -13.74 14.90
N ASP A 28 -3.65 -12.46 15.24
CA ASP A 28 -4.30 -11.54 14.30
C ASP A 28 -3.39 -11.25 13.09
N PHE A 29 -2.07 -11.09 13.32
CA PHE A 29 -1.09 -10.89 12.26
C PHE A 29 -1.02 -12.09 11.31
N GLU A 30 -0.87 -13.31 11.85
CA GLU A 30 -0.79 -14.53 11.05
C GLU A 30 -2.05 -14.75 10.21
N ARG A 31 -3.24 -14.59 10.82
CA ARG A 31 -4.51 -14.75 10.12
C ARG A 31 -4.67 -13.74 8.99
N CYS A 32 -4.35 -12.47 9.22
CA CYS A 32 -4.39 -11.46 8.16
C CYS A 32 -3.37 -11.71 7.06
N ALA A 33 -2.19 -12.27 7.37
CA ALA A 33 -1.23 -12.68 6.34
C ALA A 33 -1.75 -13.85 5.50
N MET A 34 -2.52 -14.77 6.08
CA MET A 34 -3.05 -15.96 5.40
C MET A 34 -4.37 -15.72 4.67
N SER A 35 -5.22 -14.81 5.16
CA SER A 35 -6.53 -14.47 4.58
C SER A 35 -6.78 -12.96 4.64
N PRO A 36 -6.10 -12.16 3.79
CA PRO A 36 -6.06 -10.71 3.94
C PRO A 36 -7.41 -10.02 3.85
N THR A 37 -8.29 -10.45 2.95
CA THR A 37 -9.60 -9.85 2.72
C THR A 37 -10.52 -9.99 3.93
N THR A 38 -10.85 -11.24 4.30
CA THR A 38 -11.81 -11.57 5.35
C THR A 38 -11.30 -11.13 6.72
N GLU A 39 -10.02 -11.39 7.02
CA GLU A 39 -9.46 -11.05 8.32
C GLU A 39 -9.24 -9.54 8.46
N THR A 40 -8.89 -8.80 7.40
CA THR A 40 -8.84 -7.33 7.48
C THR A 40 -10.22 -6.74 7.80
N ALA A 41 -11.29 -7.24 7.18
CA ALA A 41 -12.65 -6.81 7.51
C ALA A 41 -13.02 -7.11 8.98
N ARG A 42 -12.66 -8.30 9.48
CA ARG A 42 -12.83 -8.67 10.89
C ARG A 42 -12.05 -7.73 11.82
N ILE A 43 -10.81 -7.41 11.48
CA ILE A 43 -9.95 -6.52 12.27
C ILE A 43 -10.48 -5.09 12.27
N ILE A 44 -10.90 -4.54 11.12
CA ILE A 44 -11.53 -3.22 11.04
C ILE A 44 -12.79 -3.18 11.93
N THR A 45 -13.62 -4.21 11.87
CA THR A 45 -14.82 -4.33 12.72
C THR A 45 -14.47 -4.37 14.21
N LYS A 46 -13.48 -5.20 14.59
CA LYS A 46 -12.94 -5.26 15.96
C LYS A 46 -12.46 -3.87 16.43
N MET A 47 -11.75 -3.15 15.56
CA MET A 47 -11.18 -1.84 15.87
C MET A 47 -12.24 -0.74 15.98
N HIS A 48 -13.30 -0.80 15.17
CA HIS A 48 -14.48 0.05 15.34
C HIS A 48 -15.16 -0.18 16.69
N ASN A 49 -15.40 -1.44 17.07
CA ASN A 49 -16.02 -1.78 18.35
C ASN A 49 -15.20 -1.30 19.55
N LEU A 50 -13.87 -1.34 19.43
CA LEU A 50 -12.94 -0.80 20.43
C LEU A 50 -12.75 0.72 20.35
N ARG A 51 -13.45 1.41 19.44
CA ARG A 51 -13.35 2.86 19.19
C ARG A 51 -11.92 3.33 18.90
N LYS A 52 -11.13 2.50 18.21
CA LYS A 52 -9.75 2.80 17.83
C LYS A 52 -9.61 3.45 16.44
N ILE A 53 -10.67 3.41 15.64
CA ILE A 53 -10.71 4.08 14.32
C ILE A 53 -11.17 5.52 14.52
N THR A 54 -10.20 6.43 14.60
CA THR A 54 -10.45 7.88 14.58
C THR A 54 -10.72 8.36 13.15
N PRO A 55 -11.27 9.57 12.93
CA PRO A 55 -11.44 10.11 11.58
C PRO A 55 -10.14 10.20 10.77
N ASP A 56 -9.00 10.38 11.43
CA ASP A 56 -7.70 10.38 10.74
C ASP A 56 -7.29 8.98 10.26
N ILE A 57 -7.48 7.98 11.11
CA ILE A 57 -7.20 6.58 10.78
C ILE A 57 -8.14 6.09 9.68
N ASP A 58 -9.42 6.44 9.76
CA ASP A 58 -10.42 6.11 8.75
C ASP A 58 -10.05 6.65 7.37
N ARG A 59 -9.66 7.94 7.28
CA ARG A 59 -9.16 8.53 6.04
C ARG A 59 -7.94 7.80 5.47
N LYS A 60 -7.00 7.38 6.32
CA LYS A 60 -5.80 6.63 5.90
C LYS A 60 -6.17 5.23 5.37
N ILE A 61 -7.11 4.55 6.01
CA ILE A 61 -7.62 3.24 5.58
C ILE A 61 -8.37 3.38 4.25
N ALA A 62 -9.23 4.38 4.12
CA ALA A 62 -9.96 4.65 2.87
C ALA A 62 -9.01 4.96 1.70
N ALA A 63 -8.01 5.81 1.93
CA ALA A 63 -6.97 6.10 0.93
C ALA A 63 -6.13 4.87 0.56
N ALA A 64 -5.96 3.92 1.48
CA ALA A 64 -5.32 2.66 1.18
C ALA A 64 -6.20 1.76 0.33
N PHE A 65 -7.47 1.57 0.71
CA PHE A 65 -8.41 0.77 -0.07
C PHE A 65 -8.60 1.30 -1.50
N SER A 66 -8.54 2.62 -1.73
CA SER A 66 -8.66 3.17 -3.08
C SER A 66 -7.52 2.75 -4.03
N GLN A 67 -6.42 2.20 -3.50
CA GLN A 67 -5.33 1.63 -4.34
C GLN A 67 -5.63 0.19 -4.81
N ILE A 68 -6.67 -0.45 -4.28
CA ILE A 68 -7.09 -1.78 -4.71
C ILE A 68 -8.08 -1.61 -5.87
N THR A 69 -7.59 -1.70 -7.10
CA THR A 69 -8.40 -1.51 -8.32
C THR A 69 -9.02 -2.81 -8.85
N GLU A 70 -8.50 -3.96 -8.44
CA GLU A 70 -8.96 -5.28 -8.86
C GLU A 70 -9.29 -6.14 -7.63
N PHE A 71 -10.54 -6.59 -7.55
CA PHE A 71 -11.03 -7.47 -6.51
C PHE A 71 -11.79 -8.63 -7.14
N ASP A 72 -11.30 -9.84 -6.92
CA ASP A 72 -12.01 -11.07 -7.25
C ASP A 72 -12.67 -11.61 -5.97
N GLU A 73 -14.00 -11.65 -5.97
CA GLU A 73 -14.79 -12.17 -4.85
C GLU A 73 -14.45 -13.64 -4.54
N GLN A 74 -14.04 -14.43 -5.53
CA GLN A 74 -13.68 -15.84 -5.33
C GLN A 74 -12.35 -15.96 -4.58
N ASP A 75 -11.43 -15.02 -4.77
CA ASP A 75 -10.17 -14.97 -4.04
C ASP A 75 -10.36 -14.54 -2.59
N ALA A 76 -11.44 -13.83 -2.27
CA ALA A 76 -11.68 -13.29 -0.93
C ALA A 76 -11.85 -14.36 0.15
N HIS A 77 -12.17 -15.59 -0.24
CA HIS A 77 -12.40 -16.72 0.67
C HIS A 77 -11.28 -17.75 0.66
N ARG A 78 -10.28 -17.62 -0.24
CA ARG A 78 -9.17 -18.56 -0.32
C ARG A 78 -8.04 -18.17 0.63
N MET A 79 -7.42 -19.19 1.23
CA MET A 79 -6.13 -19.03 1.87
C MET A 79 -5.10 -18.63 0.81
N GLN A 80 -4.32 -17.62 1.13
CA GLN A 80 -3.35 -17.04 0.24
C GLN A 80 -2.13 -17.96 0.06
N PRO A 81 -1.62 -18.14 -1.18
CA PRO A 81 -0.34 -18.80 -1.42
C PRO A 81 0.79 -18.17 -0.62
N VAL A 82 1.70 -19.00 -0.09
CA VAL A 82 2.81 -18.57 0.79
C VAL A 82 3.69 -17.50 0.14
N GLU A 83 3.87 -17.58 -1.18
CA GLU A 83 4.67 -16.64 -1.97
C GLU A 83 4.12 -15.22 -1.89
N LEU A 84 2.78 -15.09 -1.86
CA LEU A 84 2.13 -13.80 -1.77
C LEU A 84 2.08 -13.28 -0.33
N GLN A 85 2.15 -14.15 0.70
CA GLN A 85 2.17 -13.71 2.11
C GLN A 85 3.37 -12.80 2.41
N SER A 86 4.49 -13.00 1.70
CA SER A 86 5.66 -12.12 1.77
C SER A 86 5.35 -10.66 1.37
N SER A 87 4.49 -10.46 0.36
CA SER A 87 4.03 -9.12 -0.05
C SER A 87 3.18 -8.47 1.04
N TRP A 88 2.36 -9.25 1.73
CA TRP A 88 1.55 -8.74 2.83
C TRP A 88 2.45 -8.26 3.97
N GLN A 89 3.43 -9.07 4.37
CA GLN A 89 4.38 -8.70 5.42
C GLN A 89 5.16 -7.43 5.06
N ARG A 90 5.60 -7.30 3.81
CA ARG A 90 6.24 -6.08 3.32
C ARG A 90 5.35 -4.85 3.47
N GLY A 91 4.06 -4.96 3.13
CA GLY A 91 3.08 -3.88 3.32
C GLY A 91 2.96 -3.48 4.78
N TYR A 92 2.84 -4.47 5.67
CA TYR A 92 2.78 -4.26 7.12
C TYR A 92 3.99 -3.50 7.64
N TYR A 93 5.20 -3.94 7.31
CA TYR A 93 6.42 -3.29 7.80
C TYR A 93 6.63 -1.91 7.18
N ALA A 94 6.19 -1.68 5.94
CA ALA A 94 6.20 -0.34 5.33
C ALA A 94 5.32 0.64 6.12
N ALA A 95 4.09 0.23 6.48
CA ALA A 95 3.21 1.05 7.30
C ALA A 95 3.77 1.31 8.71
N LEU A 96 4.38 0.29 9.35
CA LEU A 96 5.03 0.47 10.64
C LEU A 96 6.20 1.47 10.58
N ALA A 97 6.99 1.43 9.51
CA ALA A 97 8.08 2.36 9.28
C ALA A 97 7.61 3.79 8.93
N GLY A 98 6.30 3.99 8.73
CA GLY A 98 5.74 5.25 8.25
C GLY A 98 6.04 5.52 6.78
N THR A 99 6.49 4.51 6.03
CA THR A 99 6.71 4.60 4.58
C THR A 99 5.37 4.91 3.93
N PRO A 100 5.21 6.01 3.21
CA PRO A 100 3.88 6.41 2.76
C PRO A 100 3.33 5.47 1.67
N LEU A 101 1.99 5.32 1.65
CA LEU A 101 1.28 4.49 0.68
C LEU A 101 1.07 5.25 -0.63
N ASN A 102 2.16 5.60 -1.29
CA ASN A 102 2.18 6.19 -2.61
C ASN A 102 3.16 5.37 -3.48
N SER A 103 2.65 4.33 -4.14
CA SER A 103 2.09 4.36 -5.52
C SER A 103 3.09 4.73 -6.62
N TRP A 104 4.35 5.03 -6.28
CA TRP A 104 5.41 5.15 -7.28
C TRP A 104 6.08 3.84 -7.66
N GLY A 105 5.77 2.74 -6.99
CA GLY A 105 6.25 1.41 -7.39
C GLY A 105 5.89 1.11 -8.84
N ASP A 106 4.62 1.32 -9.20
CA ASP A 106 4.11 1.10 -10.55
C ASP A 106 4.68 2.11 -11.54
N ILE A 107 4.86 3.37 -11.13
CA ILE A 107 5.48 4.41 -11.97
C ILE A 107 6.98 4.09 -12.20
N SER A 108 7.72 3.62 -11.20
CA SER A 108 9.13 3.20 -11.34
C SER A 108 9.25 1.96 -12.23
N ALA A 109 8.35 0.99 -12.07
CA ALA A 109 8.29 -0.20 -12.91
C ALA A 109 7.94 0.17 -14.36
N ALA A 110 6.92 1.01 -14.58
CA ALA A 110 6.51 1.48 -15.90
C ALA A 110 7.61 2.30 -16.58
N ARG A 111 8.33 3.14 -15.81
CA ARG A 111 9.49 3.89 -16.30
C ARG A 111 10.57 2.94 -16.80
N LYS A 112 10.91 1.92 -16.01
CA LYS A 112 11.90 0.89 -16.38
C LYS A 112 11.45 0.08 -17.59
N ALA A 113 10.18 -0.28 -17.67
CA ALA A 113 9.60 -1.01 -18.82
C ALA A 113 9.67 -0.21 -20.12
N LYS A 114 9.55 1.12 -20.06
CA LYS A 114 9.76 2.04 -21.19
C LYS A 114 11.25 2.37 -21.46
N GLY A 115 12.19 1.81 -20.69
CA GLY A 115 13.62 2.13 -20.81
C GLY A 115 13.98 3.57 -20.43
N MET A 116 13.08 4.30 -19.74
CA MET A 116 13.36 5.66 -19.29
C MET A 116 14.27 5.65 -18.06
N SER A 117 15.22 6.57 -18.01
CA SER A 117 15.99 6.88 -16.80
C SER A 117 15.19 7.77 -15.83
N GLN A 118 15.62 7.83 -14.57
CA GLN A 118 15.02 8.76 -13.60
C GLN A 118 15.16 10.22 -14.03
N ALA A 119 16.27 10.59 -14.69
CA ALA A 119 16.48 11.94 -15.21
C ALA A 119 15.47 12.28 -16.31
N GLN A 120 15.24 11.38 -17.27
CA GLN A 120 14.26 11.61 -18.33
C GLN A 120 12.82 11.75 -17.80
N LEU A 121 12.46 10.98 -16.78
CA LEU A 121 11.16 11.15 -16.12
C LEU A 121 11.09 12.50 -15.38
N ALA A 122 12.17 12.89 -14.71
CA ALA A 122 12.26 14.16 -14.00
C ALA A 122 12.09 15.35 -14.95
N ASP A 123 12.80 15.33 -16.08
CA ASP A 123 12.72 16.36 -17.13
C ASP A 123 11.29 16.48 -17.67
N SER A 124 10.63 15.35 -17.90
CA SER A 124 9.25 15.33 -18.41
C SER A 124 8.22 15.83 -17.38
N LEU A 125 8.54 15.76 -16.10
CA LEU A 125 7.68 16.20 -14.99
C LEU A 125 8.05 17.59 -14.45
N GLY A 126 9.12 18.21 -14.96
CA GLY A 126 9.61 19.50 -14.49
C GLY A 126 10.16 19.47 -13.06
N VAL A 127 10.75 18.34 -12.63
CA VAL A 127 11.35 18.16 -11.30
C VAL A 127 12.81 17.72 -11.42
N THR A 128 13.52 17.61 -10.30
CA THR A 128 14.90 17.14 -10.29
C THR A 128 14.98 15.61 -10.28
N GLN A 129 16.06 15.03 -10.82
CA GLN A 129 16.30 13.58 -10.71
C GLN A 129 16.37 13.14 -9.23
N ALA A 130 16.93 13.97 -8.35
CA ALA A 130 16.97 13.71 -6.91
C ALA A 130 15.56 13.63 -6.30
N TYR A 131 14.60 14.44 -6.77
CA TYR A 131 13.21 14.33 -6.38
C TYR A 131 12.63 12.96 -6.78
N ILE A 132 12.80 12.55 -8.05
CA ILE A 132 12.33 11.22 -8.53
C ILE A 132 12.99 10.09 -7.76
N SER A 133 14.29 10.19 -7.45
CA SER A 133 15.00 9.18 -6.65
C SER A 133 14.43 9.08 -5.22
N ALA A 134 14.28 10.21 -4.53
CA ALA A 134 13.74 10.28 -3.16
C ALA A 134 12.29 9.76 -3.09
N VAL A 135 11.56 9.96 -4.18
CA VAL A 135 10.22 9.45 -4.34
C VAL A 135 10.21 7.94 -4.60
N GLU A 136 11.00 7.46 -5.56
CA GLU A 136 11.01 6.04 -5.95
C GLU A 136 11.56 5.15 -4.82
N ASN A 137 12.43 5.69 -3.96
CA ASN A 137 12.95 4.99 -2.78
C ASN A 137 12.08 5.19 -1.51
N GLY A 138 10.98 5.94 -1.60
CA GLY A 138 10.04 6.15 -0.50
C GLY A 138 10.51 7.09 0.60
N THR A 139 11.62 7.82 0.41
CA THR A 139 12.09 8.85 1.36
C THR A 139 11.33 10.17 1.24
N ARG A 140 10.54 10.35 0.17
CA ARG A 140 9.72 11.53 -0.07
C ARG A 140 8.38 11.16 -0.70
N ASN A 141 7.33 11.89 -0.31
CA ASN A 141 6.03 11.84 -0.95
C ASN A 141 5.91 12.83 -2.10
N ALA A 142 5.34 12.40 -3.22
CA ALA A 142 4.68 13.37 -4.07
C ALA A 142 3.28 13.71 -3.61
N SER A 143 2.84 14.85 -4.12
CA SER A 143 1.44 15.15 -4.28
C SER A 143 0.74 14.17 -5.23
N ASP A 144 -0.56 14.03 -5.04
CA ASP A 144 -1.43 13.26 -5.93
C ASP A 144 -1.37 13.80 -7.37
N GLU A 145 -1.24 15.12 -7.53
CA GLU A 145 -1.09 15.76 -8.85
C GLU A 145 0.16 15.26 -9.60
N MET A 146 1.31 15.20 -8.92
CA MET A 146 2.55 14.74 -9.55
C MET A 146 2.49 13.24 -9.85
N THR A 147 1.89 12.45 -8.97
CA THR A 147 1.63 11.03 -9.20
C THR A 147 0.74 10.82 -10.44
N ALA A 148 -0.33 11.60 -10.57
CA ALA A 148 -1.23 11.55 -11.72
C ALA A 148 -0.54 11.96 -13.03
N LYS A 149 0.30 13.00 -13.01
CA LYS A 149 1.10 13.40 -14.19
C LYS A 149 2.06 12.28 -14.62
N ALA A 150 2.75 11.66 -13.68
CA ALA A 150 3.67 10.57 -13.97
C ALA A 150 2.96 9.33 -14.53
N LYS A 151 1.80 8.99 -13.96
CA LYS A 151 0.90 7.94 -14.46
C LYS A 151 0.44 8.19 -15.89
N ALA A 152 -0.09 9.38 -16.17
CA ALA A 152 -0.51 9.77 -17.52
C ALA A 152 0.62 9.70 -18.55
N LEU A 153 1.83 10.12 -18.18
CA LEU A 153 3.00 10.07 -19.06
C LEU A 153 3.45 8.62 -19.35
N LEU A 154 3.37 7.76 -18.34
CA LEU A 154 3.79 6.37 -18.46
C LEU A 154 2.67 5.44 -18.96
N GLY A 155 1.42 5.89 -19.01
CA GLY A 155 0.28 5.12 -19.47
C GLY A 155 -0.15 4.03 -18.48
N VAL A 156 -0.10 4.34 -17.19
CA VAL A 156 -0.46 3.47 -16.05
C VAL A 156 -1.35 4.19 -15.05
#